data_AF-A0A091NAX2-F1
#
_entry.id   AF-A0A091NAX2-F1
#
_cell.length_a   1.000
_cell.length_b   1.000
_cell.length_c   1.000
_cell.angle_alpha   90.00
_cell.angle_beta   90.00
_cell.angle_gamma   90.00
#
_symmetry.space_group_name_H-M   'P 1'
#
loop_
_entity.id
_entity.type
_entity.pdbx_description
1 polymer ?
#
loop_
_entity_poly.entity_id
_entity_poly.type
_entity_poly.pdbx_seq_one_letter_code
_entity_poly.pdbx_strand_id
1 'polypeptide(L)'
;QGVMVRGLGTFAVVHEKLYNKEKVYVIRRPIFSLDIDESYLQEFVFPIEVIPGNVEIKPMNFHWLSRATSFSRQIVEDCVQQTILLYSLQLRNKQHFPFTFKDIGVLSCQNNMLCMQFYHKCVTGLENKACWDALLHT
;
A
#
# COMPACT_ATOMS: atom_id res chain seq x y z
N GLN A 1 7.01 5.07 8.87
CA GLN A 1 5.62 5.15 9.35
C GLN A 1 4.74 4.48 8.32
N GLY A 2 3.67 3.83 8.77
CA GLY A 2 2.65 3.25 7.91
C GLY A 2 1.23 3.56 8.37
N VAL A 3 0.28 3.28 7.48
CA VAL A 3 -1.16 3.46 7.67
C VAL A 3 -1.85 2.14 7.34
N MET A 4 -2.60 1.62 8.30
CA MET A 4 -3.41 0.42 8.17
C MET A 4 -4.83 0.78 7.76
N VAL A 5 -5.31 0.17 6.67
CA VAL A 5 -6.71 0.17 6.25
C VAL A 5 -7.26 -1.22 6.54
N ARG A 6 -8.04 -1.32 7.62
CA ARG A 6 -8.54 -2.60 8.13
C ARG A 6 -9.34 -3.36 7.06
N GLY A 7 -9.02 -4.64 6.87
CA GLY A 7 -9.68 -5.52 5.90
C GLY A 7 -9.23 -5.32 4.45
N LEU A 8 -8.21 -4.49 4.22
CA LEU A 8 -7.63 -4.24 2.90
C LEU A 8 -6.12 -4.44 2.91
N GLY A 9 -5.41 -3.75 3.79
CA GLY A 9 -3.96 -3.82 3.86
C GLY A 9 -3.31 -2.63 4.56
N THR A 10 -1.98 -2.68 4.63
CA THR A 10 -1.16 -1.66 5.28
C THR A 10 -0.19 -1.05 4.28
N PHE A 11 -0.24 0.27 4.15
CA PHE A 11 0.77 1.06 3.45
C PHE A 11 1.88 1.40 4.40
N ALA A 12 3.14 1.23 4.00
CA ALA A 12 4.28 1.65 4.80
C ALA A 12 5.42 2.17 3.92
N VAL A 13 6.26 3.00 4.52
CA VAL A 13 7.58 3.32 3.97
C VAL A 13 8.62 2.60 4.79
N VAL A 14 9.38 1.74 4.13
CA VAL A 14 10.51 1.00 4.73
C VAL A 14 11.83 1.58 4.28
N HIS A 15 12.84 1.42 5.14
CA HIS A 15 14.21 1.78 4.82
C HIS A 15 14.95 0.53 4.39
N GLU A 16 15.45 0.54 3.16
CA GLU A 16 16.19 -0.57 2.58
C GLU A 16 17.66 -0.17 2.41
N LYS A 17 18.57 -1.09 2.72
CA LYS A 17 20.01 -0.88 2.58
C LYS A 17 20.45 -1.47 1.25
N LEU A 18 20.88 -0.63 0.33
CA LEU A 18 21.54 -1.03 -0.90
C LEU A 18 23.05 -1.01 -0.67
N TYR A 19 23.71 -2.12 -1.00
CA TYR A 19 25.15 -2.29 -0.87
C TYR A 19 25.80 -2.11 -2.23
N ASN A 20 26.76 -1.19 -2.32
CA ASN A 20 27.58 -1.02 -3.53
C ASN A 20 29.05 -0.88 -3.12
N LYS A 21 29.85 -1.90 -3.42
CA LYS A 21 31.32 -2.02 -3.24
C LYS A 21 31.90 -1.49 -1.92
N GLU A 22 31.83 -0.18 -1.67
CA GLU A 22 32.35 0.50 -0.46
C GLU A 22 31.31 1.36 0.30
N LYS A 23 30.10 1.52 -0.24
CA LYS A 23 29.06 2.39 0.31
C LYS A 23 27.76 1.65 0.56
N VAL A 24 27.08 2.03 1.64
CA VAL A 24 25.73 1.59 1.96
C VAL A 24 24.79 2.77 1.76
N TYR A 25 23.83 2.62 0.86
CA TYR A 25 22.78 3.61 0.64
C TYR A 25 21.52 3.18 1.37
N VAL A 26 20.93 4.09 2.15
CA VAL A 26 19.64 3.86 2.79
C VAL A 26 18.57 4.56 1.95
N ILE A 27 17.79 3.76 1.23
CA ILE A 27 16.69 4.24 0.39
C ILE A 27 15.36 4.05 1.11
N ARG A 28 14.35 4.83 0.71
CA ARG A 28 12.98 4.73 1.21
C ARG A 28 12.11 4.11 0.13
N ARG A 29 11.55 2.93 0.40
CA ARG A 29 10.67 2.21 -0.53
C ARG A 29 9.24 2.19 0.00
N PRO A 30 8.22 2.51 -0.82
CA PRO A 30 6.84 2.27 -0.45
C PRO A 30 6.53 0.77 -0.57
N ILE A 31 5.80 0.23 0.41
CA ILE A 31 5.30 -1.14 0.39
C ILE A 31 3.82 -1.17 0.73
N PHE A 32 3.14 -2.18 0.23
CA PHE A 32 1.76 -2.49 0.57
C PHE A 32 1.68 -3.95 0.99
N SER A 33 1.33 -4.18 2.24
CA SER A 33 1.09 -5.52 2.80
C SER A 33 -0.40 -5.79 2.78
N LEU A 34 -0.83 -6.79 2.00
CA LEU A 34 -2.25 -7.14 1.84
C LEU A 34 -2.80 -7.76 3.13
N ASP A 35 -4.01 -7.36 3.53
CA ASP A 35 -4.71 -7.86 4.72
C ASP A 35 -6.21 -8.07 4.42
N ILE A 36 -6.48 -8.65 3.25
CA ILE A 36 -7.82 -9.15 2.89
C ILE A 36 -7.93 -10.59 3.39
N ASP A 37 -9.06 -10.94 3.97
CA ASP A 37 -9.34 -12.31 4.43
C ASP A 37 -9.19 -13.32 3.27
N GLU A 38 -8.44 -14.41 3.53
CA GLU A 38 -8.06 -15.43 2.55
C GLU A 38 -9.27 -16.07 1.85
N SER A 39 -10.44 -16.11 2.50
CA SER A 39 -11.68 -16.64 1.91
C SER A 39 -12.16 -15.83 0.68
N TYR A 40 -11.76 -14.57 0.57
CA TYR A 40 -12.01 -13.72 -0.60
C TYR A 40 -10.90 -13.83 -1.67
N LEU A 41 -9.72 -14.35 -1.30
CA LEU A 41 -8.55 -14.38 -2.17
C LEU A 41 -8.41 -15.70 -2.96
N GLN A 42 -8.93 -16.83 -2.48
CA GLN A 42 -9.00 -18.12 -3.19
C GLN A 42 -7.71 -18.48 -3.99
N GLU A 43 -7.70 -18.21 -5.30
CA GLU A 43 -6.64 -18.57 -6.25
C GLU A 43 -5.64 -17.42 -6.51
N PHE A 44 -5.82 -16.25 -5.90
CA PHE A 44 -4.90 -15.13 -6.06
C PHE A 44 -3.59 -15.39 -5.35
N VAL A 45 -2.49 -15.18 -6.07
CA VAL A 45 -1.16 -15.06 -5.48
C VAL A 45 -0.94 -13.59 -5.16
N PHE A 46 -0.25 -13.29 -4.06
CA PHE A 46 0.13 -11.93 -3.72
C PHE A 46 1.55 -11.90 -3.16
N PRO A 47 2.34 -10.84 -3.44
CA PRO A 47 3.66 -10.68 -2.84
C PRO A 47 3.55 -10.58 -1.32
N ILE A 48 4.37 -11.37 -0.62
CA ILE A 48 4.51 -11.26 0.84
C ILE A 48 5.46 -10.09 1.11
N GLU A 49 4.89 -8.92 1.40
CA GLU A 49 5.64 -7.75 1.83
C GLU A 49 5.68 -7.70 3.36
N VAL A 50 6.88 -7.83 3.92
CA VAL A 50 7.10 -7.82 5.38
C VAL A 50 7.40 -6.39 5.83
N ILE A 51 6.54 -5.87 6.70
CA ILE A 51 6.78 -4.58 7.36
C ILE A 51 7.68 -4.82 8.58
N PRO A 52 8.87 -4.20 8.67
CA PRO A 52 9.72 -4.32 9.85
C PRO A 52 9.04 -3.82 11.12
N GLY A 53 9.22 -4.52 12.25
CA GLY A 53 8.54 -4.22 13.52
C GLY A 53 8.87 -2.85 14.12
N ASN A 54 9.94 -2.19 13.66
CA ASN A 54 10.28 -0.82 14.06
C ASN A 54 9.51 0.26 13.28
N VAL A 55 8.72 -0.10 12.27
CA VAL A 55 7.88 0.85 11.55
C VAL A 55 6.60 1.08 12.36
N GLU A 56 6.41 2.30 12.86
CA GLU A 56 5.16 2.68 13.52
C GLU A 56 3.99 2.62 12.51
N ILE A 57 2.99 1.79 12.81
CA ILE A 57 1.75 1.64 12.03
C ILE A 57 0.59 2.28 12.77
N LYS A 58 -0.10 3.22 12.11
CA LYS A 58 -1.30 3.86 12.64
C LYS A 58 -2.53 3.38 11.88
N PRO A 59 -3.68 3.18 12.53
CA PRO A 59 -4.93 2.97 11.82
C PRO A 59 -5.29 4.21 10.99
N MET A 60 -6.06 4.01 9.92
CA MET A 60 -6.63 5.10 9.14
C MET A 60 -7.35 6.11 10.05
N ASN A 61 -7.04 7.40 9.85
CA ASN A 61 -7.59 8.46 10.69
C ASN A 61 -8.95 8.94 10.15
N PHE A 62 -10.03 8.31 10.62
CA PHE A 62 -11.39 8.70 10.24
C PHE A 62 -11.80 10.09 10.72
N HIS A 63 -11.18 10.63 11.78
CA HIS A 63 -11.44 12.01 12.20
C HIS A 63 -10.87 13.02 11.18
N TRP A 64 -9.65 12.78 10.71
CA TRP A 64 -9.05 13.59 9.64
C TRP A 64 -9.86 13.46 8.35
N LEU A 65 -10.26 12.24 7.98
CA LEU A 65 -11.00 12.01 6.74
C LEU A 65 -12.40 12.66 6.77
N SER A 66 -13.09 12.59 7.91
CA SER A 66 -14.36 13.31 8.16
C SER A 66 -14.22 14.81 7.96
N ARG A 67 -13.14 15.43 8.48
CA ARG A 67 -12.87 16.85 8.28
C ARG A 67 -12.56 17.18 6.82
N ALA A 68 -11.82 16.32 6.13
CA ALA A 68 -11.43 16.53 4.73
C ALA A 68 -12.62 16.43 3.76
N THR A 69 -13.60 15.58 4.08
CA THR A 69 -14.77 15.33 3.21
C THR A 69 -16.03 16.10 3.63
N SER A 70 -16.02 16.72 4.81
CA SER A 70 -17.20 17.35 5.44
C SER A 70 -18.37 16.39 5.73
N PHE A 71 -18.14 15.08 5.68
CA PHE A 71 -19.09 14.07 6.15
C PHE A 71 -18.85 13.71 7.61
N SER A 72 -19.87 13.20 8.29
CA SER A 72 -19.70 12.70 9.65
C SER A 72 -18.72 11.52 9.68
N ARG A 73 -18.03 11.34 10.81
CA ARG A 73 -17.10 10.22 10.99
C ARG A 73 -17.77 8.88 10.68
N GLN A 74 -19.01 8.70 11.12
CA GLN A 74 -19.78 7.48 10.88
C GLN A 74 -19.97 7.21 9.38
N ILE A 75 -20.44 8.20 8.62
CA ILE A 75 -20.66 8.06 7.17
C ILE A 75 -19.36 7.69 6.45
N VAL A 76 -18.25 8.31 6.84
CA VAL A 76 -16.96 8.05 6.24
C VAL A 76 -16.43 6.65 6.56
N GLU A 77 -16.56 6.23 7.82
CA GLU A 77 -16.17 4.89 8.26
C GLU A 77 -16.98 3.81 7.53
N ASP A 78 -18.31 3.98 7.46
CA ASP A 78 -19.21 3.09 6.72
C ASP A 78 -18.85 3.04 5.22
N CYS A 79 -18.58 4.19 4.60
CA CYS A 79 -18.20 4.25 3.19
C CYS A 79 -16.91 3.49 2.90
N VAL A 80 -15.89 3.64 3.74
CA VAL A 80 -14.62 2.91 3.60
C VAL A 80 -14.84 1.41 3.78
N GLN A 81 -15.56 1.00 4.83
CA GLN A 81 -15.83 -0.42 5.09
C GLN A 81 -16.63 -1.08 3.95
N GLN A 82 -17.68 -0.41 3.47
CA GLN A 82 -18.49 -0.90 2.36
C GLN A 82 -17.69 -0.99 1.05
N THR A 83 -16.84 -0.01 0.76
CA THR A 83 -15.99 -0.02 -0.43
C THR A 83 -15.02 -1.21 -0.40
N ILE A 84 -14.40 -1.47 0.75
CA ILE A 84 -13.50 -2.62 0.95
C ILE A 84 -14.27 -3.93 0.79
N LEU A 85 -15.44 -4.06 1.42
CA LEU A 85 -16.27 -5.26 1.31
C LEU A 85 -16.68 -5.53 -0.15
N LEU A 86 -17.13 -4.50 -0.87
CA LEU A 86 -17.49 -4.62 -2.28
C LEU A 86 -16.31 -5.10 -3.12
N TYR A 87 -15.13 -4.55 -2.88
CA TYR A 87 -13.91 -5.00 -3.56
C TYR A 87 -13.56 -6.45 -3.24
N SER A 88 -13.60 -6.85 -1.97
CA SER A 88 -13.34 -8.24 -1.55
C SER A 88 -14.34 -9.21 -2.19
N LEU A 89 -15.61 -8.83 -2.32
CA LEU A 89 -16.62 -9.64 -3.02
C LEU A 89 -16.34 -9.75 -4.53
N GLN A 90 -15.84 -8.68 -5.16
CA GLN A 90 -15.41 -8.73 -6.56
C GLN A 90 -14.24 -9.69 -6.76
N LEU A 91 -13.23 -9.64 -5.87
CA LEU A 91 -12.11 -10.59 -5.88
C LEU A 91 -12.61 -12.02 -5.75
N ARG A 92 -13.49 -12.30 -4.77
CA ARG A 92 -14.09 -13.64 -4.58
C ARG A 92 -14.81 -14.15 -5.84
N ASN A 93 -15.45 -13.25 -6.59
CA ASN A 93 -16.14 -13.55 -7.84
C ASN A 93 -15.22 -13.57 -9.07
N LYS A 94 -13.90 -13.57 -8.87
CA LYS A 94 -12.86 -13.55 -9.93
C LYS A 94 -12.98 -12.34 -10.86
N GLN A 95 -13.52 -11.23 -10.36
CA GLN A 95 -13.58 -9.97 -11.09
C GLN A 95 -12.31 -9.16 -10.80
N HIS A 96 -11.56 -8.83 -11.86
CA HIS A 96 -10.26 -8.17 -11.77
C HIS A 96 -10.36 -6.65 -11.90
N PHE A 97 -11.20 -6.02 -11.08
CA PHE A 97 -11.30 -4.57 -11.09
C PHE A 97 -10.08 -3.93 -10.40
N PRO A 98 -9.45 -2.90 -10.99
CA PRO A 98 -8.38 -2.18 -10.33
C PRO A 98 -8.93 -1.32 -9.18
N PHE A 99 -8.31 -1.42 -8.01
CA PHE A 99 -8.57 -0.52 -6.88
C PHE A 99 -7.53 0.61 -6.89
N THR A 100 -7.97 1.81 -7.22
CA THR A 100 -7.08 2.97 -7.36
C THR A 100 -6.98 3.76 -6.06
N PHE A 101 -5.76 4.01 -5.61
CA PHE A 101 -5.45 4.94 -4.55
C PHE A 101 -4.85 6.19 -5.17
N LYS A 102 -5.63 7.27 -5.17
CA LYS A 102 -5.20 8.56 -5.74
C LYS A 102 -3.83 8.95 -5.18
N ASP A 103 -2.92 9.34 -6.08
CA ASP A 103 -1.55 9.77 -5.80
C ASP A 103 -0.60 8.70 -5.22
N ILE A 104 -1.09 7.49 -4.92
CA ILE A 104 -0.29 6.39 -4.36
C ILE A 104 -0.02 5.32 -5.42
N GLY A 105 -1.07 4.75 -6.01
CA GLY A 105 -0.93 3.62 -6.92
C GLY A 105 -2.23 2.87 -7.19
N VAL A 106 -2.11 1.70 -7.79
CA VAL A 106 -3.24 0.83 -8.14
C VAL A 106 -2.98 -0.57 -7.63
N LEU A 107 -3.93 -1.10 -6.85
CA LEU A 107 -3.98 -2.52 -6.52
C LEU A 107 -4.77 -3.22 -7.62
N SER A 108 -4.13 -4.12 -8.36
CA SER A 108 -4.74 -4.78 -9.51
C SER A 108 -4.28 -6.23 -9.63
N CYS A 109 -5.09 -7.04 -10.29
CA CYS A 109 -4.70 -8.39 -10.68
C CYS A 109 -4.03 -8.39 -12.06
N GLN A 110 -2.86 -9.02 -12.14
CA GLN A 110 -2.21 -9.37 -13.40
C GLN A 110 -1.80 -10.85 -13.35
N ASN A 111 -2.30 -11.68 -14.25
CA ASN A 111 -2.01 -13.13 -14.30
C ASN A 111 -2.25 -13.84 -12.95
N ASN A 112 -3.41 -13.58 -12.32
CA ASN A 112 -3.77 -14.06 -10.97
C ASN A 112 -2.87 -13.57 -9.83
N MET A 113 -1.96 -12.63 -10.09
CA MET A 113 -1.17 -11.97 -9.06
C MET A 113 -1.83 -10.65 -8.67
N LEU A 114 -2.35 -10.57 -7.45
CA LEU A 114 -2.86 -9.34 -6.86
C LEU A 114 -1.69 -8.55 -6.27
N CYS A 115 -1.33 -7.43 -6.90
CA CYS A 115 -0.19 -6.63 -6.48
C CYS A 115 -0.47 -5.13 -6.51
N MET A 116 0.21 -4.42 -5.62
CA MET A 116 0.19 -2.95 -5.59
C MET A 116 1.24 -2.40 -6.54
N GLN A 117 0.81 -1.59 -7.50
CA GLN A 117 1.67 -0.85 -8.40
C GLN A 117 1.70 0.61 -7.97
N PHE A 118 2.81 1.05 -7.39
CA PHE A 118 2.97 2.44 -6.98
C PHE A 118 3.19 3.35 -8.18
N TYR A 119 2.56 4.53 -8.16
CA TYR A 119 2.81 5.54 -9.18
C TYR A 119 4.24 6.06 -9.06
N HIS A 120 4.86 6.36 -10.19
CA HIS A 120 6.19 6.98 -10.25
C HIS A 120 6.30 8.22 -9.34
N LYS A 121 5.26 9.07 -9.31
CA LYS A 121 5.21 10.25 -8.42
C LYS A 121 5.22 9.88 -6.93
N CYS A 122 4.59 8.77 -6.55
CA CYS A 122 4.62 8.27 -5.17
C CYS A 122 6.03 7.80 -4.80
N VAL A 123 6.68 7.05 -5.68
CA VAL A 123 8.04 6.54 -5.47
C VAL A 123 9.05 7.69 -5.41
N THR A 124 9.04 8.58 -6.41
CA THR A 124 9.94 9.75 -6.47
C THR A 124 9.75 10.73 -5.32
N GLY A 125 8.52 10.85 -4.79
CA GLY A 125 8.27 11.63 -3.57
C GLY A 125 8.95 11.08 -2.31
N LEU A 126 9.45 9.84 -2.35
CA LEU A 126 10.19 9.22 -1.25
C LEU A 126 11.71 9.26 -1.45
N GLU A 127 12.17 9.54 -2.68
CA GLU A 127 13.59 9.59 -3.01
C GLU A 127 14.32 10.65 -2.19
N ASN A 128 15.56 10.33 -1.85
CA ASN A 128 16.50 11.23 -1.20
C ASN A 128 17.80 11.25 -2.03
N LYS A 129 18.75 12.12 -1.65
CA LYS A 129 20.06 12.18 -2.32
C LYS A 129 20.74 10.80 -2.41
N ALA A 130 20.61 9.97 -1.37
CA ALA A 130 21.17 8.62 -1.34
C ALA A 130 20.54 7.67 -2.38
N CYS A 131 19.28 7.88 -2.78
CA CYS A 131 18.64 7.14 -3.86
C CYS A 131 19.26 7.46 -5.22
N TRP A 132 19.50 8.74 -5.49
CA TRP A 132 20.20 9.19 -6.70
C TRP A 132 21.65 8.71 -6.74
N ASP A 133 22.37 8.81 -5.62
CA ASP A 133 23.75 8.31 -5.52
C ASP A 133 23.80 6.78 -5.74
N ALA A 134 22.80 6.02 -5.28
CA ALA A 134 22.72 4.58 -5.54
C ALA A 134 22.52 4.26 -7.03
N LEU A 135 21.59 4.95 -7.72
CA LEU A 135 21.26 4.73 -9.14
C LEU A 135 22.42 5.09 -10.09
N LEU A 136 23.23 6.10 -9.74
CA LEU A 136 24.38 6.53 -10.55
C LEU A 136 25.60 5.62 -10.42
N HIS A 137 25.59 4.69 -9.47
CA HIS A 137 26.72 3.82 -9.18
C HIS A 137 26.41 2.31 -9.36
N THR A 138 25.18 1.95 -9.73
CA THR A 138 24.81 0.62 -10.26
C THR A 138 25.12 0.51 -11.75
#